data_AF-A0A839FRW2-F1
#
_entry.id   AF-A0A839FRW2-F1
#
_cell.length_a   1.000
_cell.length_b   1.000
_cell.length_c   1.000
_cell.angle_alpha   90.00
_cell.angle_beta   90.00
_cell.angle_gamma   90.00
#
_symmetry.space_group_name_H-M   'P 1'
#
loop_
_entity.id
_entity.type
_entity.pdbx_description
1 polymer ?
#
loop_
_entity_poly.entity_id
_entity_poly.type
_entity_poly.pdbx_seq_one_letter_code
_entity_poly.pdbx_strand_id
1 'polypeptide(L)'
;MMDEVEELAKGLAALADRNPVSFPLAVSNLAEERPDLVEIPVCLEPPPNAGPWQQRWHEDAKHLYRVVALVGDYGIQLRHLKHTLGSVAFQEAQKILRSSGAVVESKEPRLGMGDKRRNLIVLRTHGAADQHGRLGFDE
;
A
#
# COMPACT_ATOMS: atom_id res chain seq x y z
N MET A 1 15.02 12.79 -10.57
CA MET A 1 14.15 12.34 -9.44
C MET A 1 13.36 11.08 -9.80
N MET A 2 12.95 10.83 -11.05
CA MET A 2 12.29 9.57 -11.42
C MET A 2 13.19 8.33 -11.32
N ASP A 3 14.49 8.46 -11.61
CA ASP A 3 15.43 7.32 -11.64
C ASP A 3 15.63 6.62 -10.29
N GLU A 4 15.59 7.37 -9.18
CA GLU A 4 15.82 6.82 -7.84
C GLU A 4 14.62 5.99 -7.37
N VAL A 5 13.39 6.46 -7.63
CA VAL A 5 12.16 5.73 -7.29
C VAL A 5 12.03 4.46 -8.15
N GLU A 6 12.42 4.53 -9.42
CA GLU A 6 12.37 3.39 -10.33
C GLU A 6 13.42 2.31 -9.99
N GLU A 7 14.66 2.71 -9.66
CA GLU A 7 15.70 1.81 -9.13
C GLU A 7 15.26 1.15 -7.82
N LEU A 8 14.65 1.93 -6.91
CA LEU A 8 14.12 1.44 -5.64
C LEU A 8 12.99 0.43 -5.88
N ALA A 9 12.06 0.71 -6.79
CA ALA A 9 10.98 -0.20 -7.17
C ALA A 9 11.52 -1.51 -7.76
N LYS A 10 12.55 -1.45 -8.61
CA LYS A 10 13.26 -2.64 -9.15
C LYS A 10 13.96 -3.44 -8.06
N GLY A 11 14.61 -2.76 -7.11
CA GLY A 11 15.24 -3.41 -5.95
C GLY A 11 14.22 -4.08 -5.03
N LEU A 12 13.08 -3.43 -4.80
CA LEU A 12 11.95 -3.94 -4.04
C LEU A 12 11.31 -5.16 -4.72
N ALA A 13 11.09 -5.10 -6.03
CA ALA A 13 10.63 -6.22 -6.84
C ALA A 13 11.54 -7.46 -6.70
N ALA A 14 12.85 -7.26 -6.87
CA ALA A 14 13.83 -8.33 -6.73
C ALA A 14 13.88 -8.92 -5.31
N LEU A 15 13.60 -8.11 -4.28
CA LEU A 15 13.49 -8.55 -2.90
C LEU A 15 12.19 -9.34 -2.64
N ALA A 16 11.07 -8.94 -3.27
CA ALA A 16 9.78 -9.64 -3.19
C ALA A 16 9.89 -11.08 -3.70
N ASP A 17 10.58 -11.28 -4.83
CA ASP A 17 10.79 -12.60 -5.45
C ASP A 17 11.69 -13.51 -4.61
N ARG A 18 12.67 -12.94 -3.90
CA ARG A 18 13.67 -13.71 -3.13
C ARG A 18 13.26 -13.94 -1.68
N ASN A 19 12.49 -13.04 -1.06
CA ASN A 19 12.16 -13.07 0.37
C ASN A 19 10.75 -12.50 0.65
N PRO A 20 9.68 -13.26 0.35
CA PRO A 20 8.29 -12.79 0.52
C PRO A 20 7.86 -12.53 1.98
N VAL A 21 8.66 -12.96 2.97
CA VAL A 21 8.42 -12.72 4.40
C VAL A 21 9.03 -11.39 4.86
N SER A 22 10.27 -11.09 4.44
CA SER A 22 10.99 -9.88 4.87
C SER A 22 10.67 -8.67 3.98
N PHE A 23 10.20 -8.90 2.76
CA PHE A 23 9.83 -7.85 1.81
C PHE A 23 8.81 -6.83 2.37
N PRO A 24 7.68 -7.24 2.98
CA PRO A 24 6.73 -6.31 3.60
C PRO A 24 7.34 -5.39 4.66
N LEU A 25 8.27 -5.93 5.47
CA LEU A 25 8.94 -5.16 6.51
C LEU A 25 9.95 -4.18 5.93
N ALA A 26 10.72 -4.60 4.91
CA ALA A 26 11.66 -3.72 4.22
C ALA A 26 10.97 -2.53 3.55
N VAL A 27 9.82 -2.75 2.91
CA VAL A 27 9.01 -1.65 2.33
C VAL A 27 8.43 -0.76 3.43
N SER A 28 7.96 -1.34 4.54
CA SER A 28 7.48 -0.56 5.69
C SER A 28 8.58 0.36 6.24
N ASN A 29 9.77 -0.17 6.47
CA ASN A 29 10.90 0.63 6.97
C ASN A 29 11.27 1.75 5.99
N LEU A 30 11.29 1.45 4.69
CA LEU A 30 11.59 2.44 3.66
C LEU A 30 10.54 3.55 3.60
N ALA A 31 9.26 3.23 3.77
CA ALA A 31 8.19 4.21 3.86
C ALA A 31 8.29 5.13 5.10
N GLU A 32 8.88 4.64 6.19
CA GLU A 32 9.16 5.42 7.40
C GLU A 32 10.42 6.29 7.26
N GLU A 33 11.50 5.73 6.70
CA GLU A 33 12.79 6.41 6.53
C GLU A 33 12.75 7.49 5.45
N ARG A 34 11.94 7.28 4.40
CA ARG A 34 11.86 8.12 3.21
C ARG A 34 10.40 8.47 2.88
N PRO A 35 9.69 9.21 3.76
CA PRO A 35 8.29 9.58 3.53
C PRO A 35 8.10 10.54 2.36
N ASP A 36 9.19 11.16 1.87
CA ASP A 36 9.27 12.05 0.71
C ASP A 36 9.09 11.34 -0.63
N LEU A 37 9.31 10.01 -0.69
CA LEU A 37 9.22 9.24 -1.93
C LEU A 37 7.79 9.08 -2.44
N VAL A 38 6.79 9.25 -1.57
CA VAL A 38 5.38 9.10 -1.91
C VAL A 38 4.62 10.30 -1.40
N GLU A 39 4.03 11.04 -2.34
CA GLU A 39 3.09 12.11 -2.03
C GLU A 39 1.79 11.52 -1.47
N ILE A 40 1.35 12.04 -0.32
CA ILE A 40 0.12 11.61 0.33
C ILE A 40 -1.06 12.41 -0.23
N PRO A 41 -2.14 11.76 -0.70
CA PRO A 41 -3.31 12.46 -1.16
C PRO A 41 -4.04 13.16 0.00
N VAL A 42 -4.54 14.36 -0.26
CA VAL A 42 -5.24 15.20 0.72
C VAL A 42 -6.46 14.50 1.34
N CYS A 43 -7.10 13.57 0.63
CA CYS A 43 -8.23 12.80 1.15
C CYS A 43 -7.88 11.86 2.32
N LEU A 44 -6.59 11.64 2.60
CA LEU A 44 -6.12 10.90 3.79
C LEU A 44 -5.83 11.81 4.98
N GLU A 45 -5.90 13.14 4.82
CA GLU A 45 -5.76 14.05 5.94
C GLU A 45 -6.92 13.86 6.94
N PRO A 46 -6.63 13.90 8.25
CA PRO A 46 -7.67 13.83 9.26
C PRO A 46 -8.59 15.04 9.17
N PRO A 47 -9.89 14.89 9.47
CA PRO A 47 -10.78 16.04 9.56
C PRO A 47 -10.29 17.03 10.64
N PRO A 48 -10.56 18.34 10.51
CA PRO A 48 -10.01 19.37 11.41
C PRO A 48 -10.32 19.17 12.90
N ASN A 49 -11.39 18.44 13.21
CA ASN A 49 -11.86 18.13 14.56
C ASN A 49 -11.55 16.68 14.99
N ALA A 50 -10.69 15.96 14.28
CA ALA A 50 -10.30 14.60 14.63
C ALA A 50 -9.68 14.54 16.02
N GLY A 51 -10.19 13.63 16.86
CA GLY A 51 -9.61 13.35 18.16
C GLY A 51 -8.22 12.67 18.05
N PRO A 52 -7.45 12.59 19.14
CA PRO A 52 -6.06 12.08 19.09
C PRO A 52 -5.93 10.66 18.52
N TRP A 53 -6.89 9.78 18.80
CA TRP A 53 -6.90 8.41 18.27
C TRP A 53 -7.22 8.37 16.77
N GLN A 54 -8.13 9.23 16.31
CA GLN A 54 -8.45 9.34 14.90
C GLN A 54 -7.27 9.91 14.11
N GLN A 55 -6.58 10.92 14.64
CA GLN A 55 -5.35 11.44 14.03
C GLN A 55 -4.31 10.32 13.86
N ARG A 56 -4.10 9.49 14.89
CA ARG A 56 -3.20 8.33 14.80
C ARG A 56 -3.61 7.34 13.71
N TRP A 57 -4.90 6.99 13.61
CA TRP A 57 -5.37 6.08 12.56
C TRP A 57 -5.21 6.67 11.16
N HIS A 58 -5.33 7.99 11.00
CA HIS A 58 -5.03 8.66 9.74
C HIS A 58 -3.53 8.61 9.42
N GLU A 59 -2.64 8.80 10.39
CA GLU A 59 -1.20 8.61 10.17
C GLU A 59 -0.84 7.16 9.82
N ASP A 60 -1.47 6.18 10.50
CA ASP A 60 -1.34 4.76 10.15
C ASP A 60 -1.85 4.48 8.72
N ALA A 61 -2.92 5.14 8.30
CA ALA A 61 -3.46 5.06 6.94
C ALA A 61 -2.49 5.66 5.92
N LYS A 62 -1.90 6.83 6.20
CA LYS A 62 -0.86 7.44 5.34
C LYS A 62 0.34 6.52 5.22
N HIS A 63 0.80 5.91 6.31
CA HIS A 63 1.89 4.93 6.28
C HIS A 63 1.56 3.73 5.39
N LEU A 64 0.39 3.12 5.59
CA LEU A 64 -0.07 2.01 4.75
C LEU A 64 -0.19 2.42 3.27
N TYR A 65 -0.63 3.64 2.98
CA TYR A 65 -0.66 4.17 1.62
C TYR A 65 0.74 4.21 0.99
N ARG A 66 1.75 4.74 1.71
CA ARG A 66 3.13 4.78 1.21
C ARG A 66 3.66 3.39 0.89
N VAL A 67 3.43 2.44 1.79
CA VAL A 67 3.82 1.04 1.58
C VAL A 67 3.16 0.48 0.33
N VAL A 68 1.86 0.71 0.15
CA VAL A 68 1.10 0.27 -1.03
C VAL A 68 1.63 0.93 -2.30
N ALA A 69 1.90 2.23 -2.28
CA ALA A 69 2.43 3.00 -3.40
C ALA A 69 3.82 2.53 -3.84
N LEU A 70 4.71 2.24 -2.88
CA LEU A 70 6.06 1.76 -3.13
C LEU A 70 6.09 0.33 -3.70
N VAL A 71 5.12 -0.52 -3.32
CA VAL A 71 5.01 -1.87 -3.88
C VAL A 71 4.37 -1.87 -5.27
N GLY A 72 3.51 -0.89 -5.57
CA GLY A 72 2.87 -0.74 -6.87
C GLY A 72 2.15 -2.02 -7.32
N ASP A 73 2.45 -2.46 -8.55
CA ASP A 73 1.80 -3.61 -9.20
C ASP A 73 2.12 -4.97 -8.56
N TYR A 74 3.18 -5.09 -7.76
CA TYR A 74 3.55 -6.35 -7.11
C TYR A 74 2.52 -6.79 -6.06
N GLY A 75 1.81 -5.82 -5.48
CA GLY A 75 0.86 -6.02 -4.41
C GLY A 75 1.47 -6.54 -3.11
N ILE A 76 1.00 -6.03 -1.97
CA ILE A 76 1.48 -6.48 -0.65
C ILE A 76 0.39 -7.27 0.09
N GLN A 77 0.79 -8.42 0.66
CA GLN A 77 -0.10 -9.15 1.55
C GLN A 77 -0.28 -8.38 2.86
N LEU A 78 -1.42 -7.69 2.97
CA LEU A 78 -1.77 -6.84 4.11
C LEU A 78 -1.66 -7.56 5.47
N ARG A 79 -1.81 -8.90 5.50
CA ARG A 79 -1.63 -9.71 6.72
C ARG A 79 -0.25 -9.57 7.37
N HIS A 80 0.80 -9.29 6.59
CA HIS A 80 2.15 -9.12 7.14
C HIS A 80 2.30 -7.74 7.80
N LEU A 81 1.66 -6.70 7.25
CA LEU A 81 1.62 -5.36 7.85
C LEU A 81 0.75 -5.29 9.12
N LYS A 82 -0.25 -6.18 9.23
CA LYS A 82 -1.06 -6.33 10.44
C LYS A 82 -0.22 -6.64 11.69
N HIS A 83 0.87 -7.39 11.54
CA HIS A 83 1.74 -7.72 12.67
C HIS A 83 2.54 -6.51 13.18
N THR A 84 2.84 -5.54 12.30
CA THR A 84 3.61 -4.33 12.62
C THR A 84 2.76 -3.28 13.33
N LEU A 85 1.54 -3.01 12.84
CA LEU A 85 0.66 -1.95 13.36
C LEU A 85 -0.25 -2.41 14.52
N GLY A 86 -0.37 -3.71 14.76
CA GLY A 86 -1.37 -4.27 15.67
C GLY A 86 -2.78 -4.30 15.05
N SER A 87 -3.66 -5.17 15.57
CA SER A 87 -4.90 -5.52 14.84
C SER A 87 -5.90 -4.37 14.70
N VAL A 88 -6.05 -3.54 15.73
CA VAL A 88 -7.06 -2.46 15.78
C VAL A 88 -6.64 -1.30 14.88
N ALA A 89 -5.42 -0.78 15.07
CA ALA A 89 -4.90 0.33 14.26
C ALA A 89 -4.87 -0.03 12.77
N PHE A 90 -4.44 -1.25 12.44
CA PHE A 90 -4.48 -1.76 11.08
C PHE A 90 -5.89 -1.81 10.49
N GLN A 91 -6.90 -2.24 11.25
CA GLN A 91 -8.29 -2.30 10.77
C GLN A 91 -8.87 -0.90 10.51
N GLU A 92 -8.62 0.06 11.39
CA GLU A 92 -9.12 1.43 11.21
C GLU A 92 -8.40 2.14 10.06
N ALA A 93 -7.08 1.98 9.95
CA ALA A 93 -6.31 2.51 8.84
C ALA A 93 -6.78 1.95 7.48
N GLN A 94 -7.09 0.66 7.41
CA GLN A 94 -7.69 0.05 6.22
C GLN A 94 -9.06 0.64 5.87
N LYS A 95 -9.91 0.94 6.86
CA LYS A 95 -11.21 1.58 6.61
C LYS A 95 -11.03 2.97 6.01
N ILE A 96 -10.14 3.79 6.60
CA ILE A 96 -9.83 5.14 6.13
C ILE A 96 -9.34 5.09 4.67
N LEU A 97 -8.38 4.20 4.37
CA LEU A 97 -7.87 4.01 3.02
C LEU A 97 -8.98 3.68 2.02
N ARG A 98 -9.84 2.72 2.35
CA ARG A 98 -10.96 2.32 1.48
C ARG A 98 -11.99 3.41 1.28
N SER A 99 -12.34 4.14 2.33
CA SER A 99 -13.37 5.20 2.25
C SER A 99 -12.85 6.48 1.60
N SER A 100 -11.53 6.71 1.60
CA SER A 100 -10.90 7.88 1.00
C SER A 100 -10.84 7.86 -0.53
N GLY A 101 -11.02 6.69 -1.15
CA GLY A 101 -10.78 6.49 -2.58
C GLY A 101 -9.31 6.54 -3.00
N ALA A 102 -8.36 6.74 -2.07
CA ALA A 102 -6.93 6.80 -2.36
C ALA A 102 -6.36 5.47 -2.87
N VAL A 103 -7.03 4.36 -2.56
CA VAL A 103 -6.62 3.03 -3.01
C VAL A 103 -7.79 2.27 -3.62
N VAL A 104 -7.48 1.41 -4.57
CA VAL A 104 -8.40 0.45 -5.19
C VAL A 104 -8.02 -0.96 -4.72
N GLU A 105 -9.01 -1.76 -4.35
CA GLU A 105 -8.81 -3.17 -4.04
C GLU A 105 -8.89 -4.00 -5.32
N SER A 106 -7.82 -4.72 -5.65
CA SER A 106 -7.82 -5.75 -6.67
C SER A 106 -7.78 -7.14 -6.01
N LYS A 107 -8.57 -8.08 -6.56
CA LYS A 107 -8.53 -9.49 -6.16
C LYS A 107 -7.71 -10.25 -7.18
N GLU A 108 -6.47 -10.56 -6.84
CA GLU A 108 -5.55 -11.22 -7.76
C GLU A 108 -5.42 -12.72 -7.47
N PRO A 109 -5.30 -13.55 -8.52
CA PRO A 109 -4.98 -14.96 -8.35
C PRO A 109 -3.58 -15.10 -7.77
N ARG A 110 -3.41 -15.94 -6.73
CA ARG A 110 -2.07 -16.31 -6.26
C ARG A 110 -1.33 -17.01 -7.40
N LEU A 111 -0.26 -16.39 -7.91
CA LEU A 111 0.68 -17.06 -8.80
C LEU A 111 1.53 -18.02 -7.95
N GLY A 112 1.07 -19.27 -7.88
CA GLY A 112 1.75 -20.36 -7.18
C GLY A 112 0.96 -21.65 -7.31
N MET A 113 1.58 -22.69 -7.89
CA MET A 113 1.01 -24.03 -7.96
C MET A 113 0.78 -24.57 -6.54
N GLY A 114 -0.47 -24.59 -6.07
CA GLY A 114 -0.86 -25.37 -4.89
C GLY A 114 -1.89 -24.71 -3.98
N ASP A 115 -2.00 -23.39 -3.93
CA ASP A 115 -2.85 -22.70 -2.95
C ASP A 115 -4.09 -22.07 -3.60
N LYS A 116 -4.93 -22.93 -4.21
CA LYS A 116 -6.08 -22.58 -5.07
C LYS A 116 -7.29 -21.92 -4.36
N ARG A 117 -7.18 -21.38 -3.13
CA ARG A 117 -8.41 -21.00 -2.39
C ARG A 117 -8.48 -19.59 -1.82
N ARG A 118 -7.44 -18.77 -1.91
CA ARG A 118 -7.53 -17.38 -1.42
C ARG A 118 -6.89 -16.41 -2.41
N ASN A 119 -7.75 -15.62 -3.07
CA ASN A 119 -7.32 -14.46 -3.84
C ASN A 119 -6.50 -13.54 -2.92
N LEU A 120 -5.42 -12.96 -3.46
CA LEU A 120 -4.72 -11.88 -2.79
C LEU A 120 -5.59 -10.63 -2.91
N ILE A 121 -5.90 -10.00 -1.77
CA ILE A 121 -6.42 -8.64 -1.78
C ILE A 121 -5.20 -7.74 -1.86
N VAL A 122 -5.03 -7.12 -3.01
CA VAL A 122 -3.98 -6.15 -3.29
C VAL A 122 -4.60 -4.77 -3.24
N LEU A 123 -4.00 -3.86 -2.46
CA LEU A 123 -4.30 -2.44 -2.57
C LEU A 123 -3.37 -1.84 -3.61
N ARG A 124 -3.90 -0.95 -4.46
CA ARG A 124 -3.12 -0.13 -5.38
C ARG A 124 -3.54 1.33 -5.22
N THR A 125 -2.64 2.28 -5.46
CA THR A 125 -3.00 3.69 -5.42
C THR A 125 -3.92 4.07 -6.58
N HIS A 126 -4.85 4.97 -6.31
CA HIS A 126 -5.71 5.56 -7.35
C HIS A 126 -4.83 6.48 -8.22
N GLY A 127 -4.52 6.04 -9.45
CA GLY A 127 -3.59 6.72 -10.36
C GLY A 127 -2.40 5.87 -10.82
N ALA A 128 -2.17 4.69 -10.21
CA ALA A 128 -1.35 3.65 -10.81
C ALA A 128 -2.14 2.99 -11.97
N ALA A 129 -2.35 3.76 -13.04
CA ALA A 129 -2.72 3.22 -14.33
C ALA A 129 -1.55 2.37 -14.83
N ASP A 130 -1.89 1.25 -15.44
CA ASP A 130 -0.95 0.32 -16.03
C ASP A 130 0.03 1.00 -17.01
N GLN A 131 1.13 0.29 -17.28
CA GLN A 131 2.00 0.43 -18.45
C GLN A 131 1.28 0.37 -19.83
N HIS A 132 -0.05 0.44 -19.85
CA HIS A 132 -0.91 0.53 -21.03
C HIS A 132 -1.86 1.75 -21.00
N GLY A 133 -1.74 2.66 -20.03
CA GLY A 133 -2.45 3.95 -19.99
C GLY A 133 -3.97 3.85 -19.95
N ARG A 134 -4.57 2.75 -19.45
CA ARG A 134 -6.03 2.65 -19.34
C ARG A 134 -6.51 3.03 -17.94
N LEU A 135 -6.73 4.33 -17.76
CA LEU A 135 -7.60 4.87 -16.72
C LEU A 135 -9.04 4.59 -17.12
N GLY A 136 -9.62 3.50 -16.61
CA GLY A 136 -11.03 3.19 -16.83
C GLY A 136 -11.95 4.01 -15.92
N PHE A 137 -12.22 5.26 -16.31
CA PHE A 137 -13.52 5.89 -16.07
C PHE A 137 -13.96 6.52 -17.39
N ASP A 138 -14.76 5.76 -18.15
CA ASP A 138 -15.70 6.38 -19.10
C ASP A 138 -16.77 7.11 -18.26
N GLU A 139 -16.87 8.41 -18.53
CA GLU A 139 -17.94 9.39 -18.23
C GLU A 139 -18.28 9.74 -16.77
#